data_AF-A0A1F7K1S4-F1
#
_entry.id   AF-A0A1F7K1S4-F1
#
_cell.length_a   1.000
_cell.length_b   1.000
_cell.length_c   1.000
_cell.angle_alpha   90.00
_cell.angle_beta   90.00
_cell.angle_gamma   90.00
#
_symmetry.space_group_name_H-M   'P 1'
#
loop_
_entity.id
_entity.type
_entity.pdbx_description
1 polymer ?
#
loop_
_entity_poly.entity_id
_entity_poly.type
_entity_poly.pdbx_seq_one_letter_code
_entity_poly.pdbx_strand_id
1 'polypeptide(L)'
;MLAFFAHPFVLGFVLAYLWNMTERQMKGKTASQKAWQFAQPYFIVATIPGMYISYTSFQISALMVGVWTITGLLEAYAAGLVFAKT
;
A
#
# COMPACT_ATOMS: atom_id res chain seq x y z
N MET A 1 6.38 6.90 -21.14
CA MET A 1 4.95 6.73 -20.76
C MET A 1 4.55 5.28 -20.50
N LEU A 2 5.11 4.26 -21.17
CA LEU A 2 4.75 2.85 -20.91
C LEU A 2 5.01 2.39 -19.45
N ALA A 3 6.05 2.91 -18.80
CA ALA A 3 6.37 2.58 -17.40
C ALA A 3 5.25 2.91 -16.41
N PHE A 4 4.40 3.89 -16.70
CA PHE A 4 3.27 4.23 -15.83
C PHE A 4 2.26 3.08 -15.75
N PHE A 5 1.99 2.40 -16.86
CA PHE A 5 1.07 1.25 -16.89
C PHE A 5 1.64 0.01 -16.21
N ALA A 6 2.96 -0.03 -15.96
CA ALA A 6 3.58 -1.10 -15.18
C ALA A 6 3.33 -0.93 -13.66
N HIS A 7 2.96 0.27 -13.20
CA HIS A 7 2.76 0.59 -11.79
C HIS A 7 1.90 -0.44 -11.01
N PRO A 8 0.67 -0.78 -11.42
CA PRO A 8 -0.17 -1.71 -10.65
C PRO A 8 0.45 -3.11 -10.54
N PHE A 9 1.19 -3.55 -11.55
CA PHE A 9 1.89 -4.84 -11.52
C PHE A 9 3.06 -4.81 -10.54
N VAL A 10 3.90 -3.77 -10.63
CA VAL A 10 5.04 -3.58 -9.72
C VAL A 10 4.55 -3.53 -8.27
N LEU A 11 3.53 -2.72 -8.00
CA LEU A 11 2.93 -2.61 -6.68
C LEU A 11 2.37 -3.97 -6.20
N GLY A 12 1.61 -4.67 -7.05
CA GLY A 12 1.04 -5.97 -6.72
C GLY A 12 2.10 -7.03 -6.38
N PHE A 13 3.17 -7.12 -7.17
CA PHE A 13 4.28 -8.05 -6.90
C PHE A 13 4.98 -7.73 -5.57
N VAL A 14 5.26 -6.45 -5.31
CA VAL A 14 5.90 -6.03 -4.06
C VAL A 14 5.01 -6.33 -2.86
N LEU A 15 3.71 -6.03 -2.94
CA LEU A 15 2.77 -6.31 -1.85
C LEU A 15 2.58 -7.82 -1.62
N ALA A 16 2.57 -8.64 -2.67
CA ALA A 16 2.55 -10.10 -2.53
C ALA A 16 3.80 -10.63 -1.85
N TYR A 17 4.98 -10.12 -2.22
CA TYR A 17 6.24 -10.47 -1.57
C TYR A 17 6.24 -10.07 -0.08
N LEU A 18 5.79 -8.85 0.24
CA LEU A 18 5.69 -8.39 1.62
C LEU A 18 4.66 -9.18 2.43
N TRP A 19 3.55 -9.60 1.81
CA TRP A 19 2.58 -10.47 2.45
C TRP A 19 3.22 -11.78 2.88
N ASN A 20 3.89 -12.50 1.97
CA ASN A 20 4.55 -13.77 2.30
C ASN A 20 5.58 -13.65 3.44
N MET A 21 6.24 -12.49 3.56
CA MET A 21 7.18 -12.23 4.64
C MET A 21 6.49 -11.98 6.01
N THR A 22 5.27 -11.43 5.99
CA THR A 22 4.60 -10.89 7.19
C THR A 22 3.35 -11.66 7.61
N GLU A 23 2.82 -12.55 6.76
CA GLU A 23 1.54 -13.25 6.97
C GLU A 23 1.47 -14.01 8.30
N ARG A 24 2.59 -14.60 8.75
CA ARG A 24 2.68 -15.34 10.02
C ARG A 24 2.47 -14.44 11.24
N GLN A 25 2.66 -13.14 11.08
CA GLN A 25 2.48 -12.14 12.13
C GLN A 25 1.03 -11.61 12.17
N MET A 26 0.23 -11.88 11.15
CA MET A 26 -1.16 -11.42 11.02
C MET A 26 -2.12 -12.31 11.82
N LYS A 27 -2.33 -11.97 13.10
CA LYS A 27 -3.15 -12.74 14.06
C LYS A 27 -4.65 -12.43 14.02
N GLY A 28 -5.11 -11.60 13.07
CA GLY A 28 -6.52 -11.26 12.91
C GLY A 28 -7.42 -12.48 12.68
N LYS A 29 -8.61 -12.51 13.28
CA LYS A 29 -9.60 -13.59 13.12
C LYS A 29 -10.37 -13.48 11.81
N THR A 30 -10.50 -12.27 11.27
CA THR A 30 -11.17 -12.00 9.99
C THR A 30 -10.18 -11.53 8.93
N ALA A 31 -10.51 -11.74 7.64
CA ALA A 31 -9.69 -11.25 6.54
C ALA A 31 -9.49 -9.72 6.60
N SER A 32 -10.52 -8.97 6.99
CA SER A 32 -10.42 -7.52 7.17
C SER A 32 -9.45 -7.13 8.29
N GLN A 33 -9.45 -7.85 9.41
CA GLN A 33 -8.48 -7.60 10.50
C GLN A 33 -7.04 -7.85 10.05
N LYS A 34 -6.79 -8.95 9.33
CA LYS A 34 -5.46 -9.25 8.77
C LYS A 34 -5.04 -8.21 7.73
N ALA A 35 -5.97 -7.77 6.88
CA ALA A 35 -5.71 -6.74 5.88
C ALA A 35 -5.31 -5.40 6.52
N TRP A 36 -5.97 -4.98 7.61
CA TRP A 36 -5.59 -3.78 8.34
C TRP A 36 -4.22 -3.91 9.04
N GLN A 37 -3.96 -5.07 9.66
CA GLN A 37 -2.65 -5.36 10.28
C GLN A 37 -1.50 -5.32 9.26
N PHE A 38 -1.78 -5.65 8.00
CA PHE A 38 -0.82 -5.56 6.90
C PHE A 38 -0.70 -4.13 6.33
N ALA A 39 -1.83 -3.46 6.08
CA ALA A 39 -1.86 -2.17 5.40
C ALA A 39 -1.33 -1.01 6.25
N GLN A 40 -1.60 -1.00 7.57
CA GLN A 40 -1.15 0.08 8.47
C GLN A 40 0.38 0.28 8.50
N PRO A 41 1.20 -0.75 8.76
CA PRO A 41 2.65 -0.57 8.78
C PRO A 41 3.19 -0.19 7.40
N TYR A 42 2.66 -0.76 6.31
CA TYR A 42 3.03 -0.35 4.95
C TYR A 42 2.73 1.12 4.70
N PHE A 43 1.53 1.58 5.08
CA PHE A 43 1.11 2.97 4.91
C PHE A 43 2.02 3.93 5.67
N ILE A 44 2.35 3.61 6.92
CA ILE A 44 3.17 4.47 7.78
C ILE A 44 4.62 4.51 7.31
N VAL A 45 5.19 3.36 6.91
CA VAL A 45 6.62 3.24 6.62
C VAL A 45 6.95 3.56 5.16
N ALA A 46 6.05 3.28 4.22
CA ALA A 46 6.30 3.48 2.79
C ALA A 46 5.48 4.65 2.22
N THR A 47 4.15 4.65 2.41
CA THR A 47 3.27 5.62 1.75
C THR A 47 3.45 7.04 2.29
N ILE A 48 3.39 7.24 3.61
CA ILE A 48 3.54 8.59 4.21
C ILE A 48 4.89 9.22 3.84
N PRO A 49 6.05 8.54 4.01
CA PRO A 49 7.34 9.11 3.63
C PRO A 49 7.45 9.38 2.13
N GLY A 50 6.98 8.46 1.29
CA GLY A 50 7.01 8.62 -0.17
C GLY A 50 6.18 9.82 -0.65
N MET A 51 5.00 10.01 -0.07
CA MET A 51 4.11 11.14 -0.38
C MET A 51 4.65 12.46 0.17
N TYR A 52 5.26 12.44 1.35
CA TYR A 52 5.94 13.61 1.91
C TYR A 52 7.10 14.10 1.03
N ILE A 53 7.96 13.18 0.58
CA ILE A 53 9.04 13.51 -0.36
C ILE A 53 8.44 14.06 -1.66
N SER A 54 7.37 13.44 -2.17
CA SER A 54 6.74 13.88 -3.40
C SER A 54 6.19 15.31 -3.30
N TYR A 55 5.53 15.64 -2.19
CA TYR A 55 5.00 16.99 -1.93
C TYR A 55 6.09 18.05 -1.81
N THR A 56 7.21 17.71 -1.16
CA THR A 56 8.31 18.64 -0.92
C THR A 56 9.25 18.81 -2.11
N SER A 57 9.27 17.84 -3.03
CA SER A 57 10.24 17.80 -4.15
C SER A 57 9.64 18.11 -5.52
N PHE A 58 8.33 17.91 -5.72
CA PHE A 58 7.68 18.11 -7.01
C PHE A 58 6.60 19.21 -6.94
N GLN A 59 6.33 19.84 -8.08
CA GLN A 59 5.23 20.81 -8.23
C GLN A 59 3.89 20.09 -8.38
N ILE A 60 3.44 19.44 -7.30
CA ILE A 60 2.16 18.75 -7.20
C ILE A 60 1.31 19.37 -6.10
N SER A 61 0.00 19.45 -6.32
CA SER A 61 -0.90 20.08 -5.35
C SER A 61 -1.04 19.21 -4.09
N ALA A 62 -1.24 19.86 -2.94
CA ALA A 62 -1.50 19.15 -1.68
C ALA A 62 -2.73 18.23 -1.78
N LEU A 63 -3.74 18.62 -2.55
CA LEU A 63 -4.91 17.79 -2.81
C LEU A 63 -4.55 16.49 -3.54
N MET A 64 -3.71 16.57 -4.58
CA MET A 64 -3.27 15.39 -5.32
C MET A 64 -2.48 14.43 -4.44
N VAL A 65 -1.55 14.96 -3.63
CA VAL A 65 -0.79 14.16 -2.66
C VAL A 65 -1.73 13.52 -1.63
N GLY A 66 -2.72 14.25 -1.14
CA GLY A 66 -3.73 13.72 -0.21
C GLY A 66 -4.51 12.56 -0.82
N VAL A 67 -4.97 12.71 -2.07
CA VAL A 67 -5.67 11.63 -2.79
C VAL A 67 -4.76 10.41 -2.95
N TRP A 68 -3.53 10.58 -3.43
CA TRP A 68 -2.60 9.44 -3.63
C TRP A 68 -2.21 8.76 -2.32
N THR A 69 -2.10 9.52 -1.23
CA THR A 69 -1.86 8.98 0.11
C THR A 69 -3.00 8.06 0.52
N ILE A 70 -4.24 8.50 0.38
CA ILE A 70 -5.43 7.69 0.70
C ILE A 70 -5.52 6.49 -0.23
N THR A 71 -5.30 6.67 -1.53
CA THR A 71 -5.31 5.59 -2.52
C THR A 71 -4.29 4.51 -2.17
N GLY A 72 -3.05 4.87 -1.81
CA GLY A 72 -2.02 3.90 -1.41
C GLY A 72 -2.40 3.06 -0.19
N LEU A 73 -3.09 3.65 0.79
CA LEU A 73 -3.63 2.90 1.93
C LEU A 73 -4.71 1.90 1.48
N LEU A 74 -5.62 2.34 0.62
CA LEU A 74 -6.70 1.50 0.10
C LEU A 74 -6.17 0.36 -0.77
N GLU A 75 -5.14 0.60 -1.58
CA GLU A 75 -4.46 -0.42 -2.37
C GLU A 75 -3.80 -1.48 -1.49
N ALA A 76 -3.09 -1.06 -0.44
CA ALA A 76 -2.47 -1.99 0.52
C ALA A 76 -3.52 -2.80 1.29
N TYR A 77 -4.62 -2.17 1.69
CA TYR A 77 -5.74 -2.86 2.33
C TYR A 77 -6.42 -3.85 1.38
N ALA A 78 -6.65 -3.47 0.13
CA ALA A 78 -7.20 -4.35 -0.90
C ALA A 78 -6.29 -5.56 -1.15
N ALA A 79 -4.98 -5.36 -1.25
CA ALA A 79 -4.02 -6.45 -1.36
C ALA A 79 -4.09 -7.41 -0.16
N GLY A 80 -4.13 -6.87 1.07
CA GLY A 80 -4.31 -7.67 2.28
C GLY A 80 -5.61 -8.47 2.29
N LEU A 81 -6.71 -7.91 1.77
CA LEU A 81 -7.99 -8.63 1.64
C LEU A 81 -7.93 -9.78 0.64
N VAL A 82 -7.18 -9.61 -0.47
CA VAL A 82 -6.99 -10.65 -1.48
C VAL A 82 -6.13 -11.78 -0.91
N PHE A 83 -4.99 -11.45 -0.29
CA PHE A 83 -4.07 -12.45 0.22
C PHE A 83 -4.57 -13.15 1.49
N ALA A 84 -5.30 -12.46 2.37
CA ALA A 84 -5.85 -13.08 3.59
C ALA A 84 -6.95 -14.13 3.32
N LYS A 85 -7.48 -14.19 2.10
CA LYS A 85 -8.44 -15.21 1.65
C LYS A 85 -7.78 -16.44 1.04
N THR A 86 -6.50 -16.35 0.69
CA THR A 86 -5.71 -17.44 0.11
C THR A 86 -5.13 -18.30 1.23
#